data_AF-K9ZYQ2-F1
#
_entry.id   AF-K9ZYQ2-F1
#
_cell.length_a   1.000
_cell.length_b   1.000
_cell.length_c   1.000
_cell.angle_alpha   90.00
_cell.angle_beta   90.00
_cell.angle_gamma   90.00
#
_symmetry.space_group_name_H-M   'P 1'
#
loop_
_entity.id
_entity.type
_entity.pdbx_description
1 polymer ?
#
loop_
_entity_poly.entity_id
_entity_poly.type
_entity_poly.pdbx_seq_one_letter_code
_entity_poly.pdbx_strand_id
1 'polypeptide(L)'
;MLKDLVTPIGVGVAVYALIYNNRQAGFRDRRKELRSVIDGIVKSIQEIESNGLKFHTAASYDAAVADGILRSFTRMSASVQRLELYKAYTPVLDAINAFKQALTLNNFDPSSFATQLHSSDIPKEIFATAQDLIELIEQRYTDIYPL
;
A
#
# COMPACT_ATOMS: atom_id res chain seq x y z
N MET A 1 -43.38 24.46 34.88
CA MET A 1 -42.03 24.73 35.43
C MET A 1 -41.02 23.62 35.18
N LEU A 2 -41.22 22.35 35.57
CA LEU A 2 -40.25 21.29 35.24
C LEU A 2 -40.32 20.82 33.77
N LYS A 3 -41.49 20.83 33.13
CA LYS A 3 -41.66 20.42 31.72
C LYS A 3 -40.99 21.37 30.72
N ASP A 4 -40.86 22.65 31.07
CA ASP A 4 -40.33 23.70 30.20
C ASP A 4 -38.79 23.72 30.16
N LEU A 5 -38.13 23.07 31.14
CA LEU A 5 -36.67 22.92 31.20
C LEU A 5 -36.18 21.61 30.57
N VAL A 6 -37.02 20.55 30.55
CA VAL A 6 -36.68 19.23 30.00
C VAL A 6 -36.63 19.24 28.47
N THR A 7 -37.48 20.03 27.82
CA THR A 7 -37.52 20.19 26.35
C THR A 7 -36.22 20.79 25.76
N PRO A 8 -35.68 21.93 26.24
CA PRO A 8 -34.44 22.50 25.70
C PRO A 8 -33.20 21.62 25.97
N ILE A 9 -33.14 20.92 27.11
CA ILE A 9 -32.05 19.98 27.41
C ILE A 9 -32.12 18.76 26.47
N GLY A 10 -33.31 18.20 26.24
CA GLY A 10 -33.51 17.09 25.31
C GLY A 10 -33.15 17.45 23.87
N VAL A 11 -33.48 18.67 23.43
CA VAL A 11 -33.11 19.17 22.10
C VAL A 11 -31.60 19.38 21.98
N GLY A 12 -30.94 19.93 23.01
CA GLY A 12 -29.48 20.11 23.03
C GLY A 12 -28.73 18.78 22.94
N VAL A 13 -29.19 17.75 23.67
CA VAL A 13 -28.63 16.39 23.60
C VAL A 13 -28.85 15.77 22.22
N ALA A 14 -30.04 15.95 21.62
CA ALA A 14 -30.34 15.43 20.29
C ALA A 14 -29.46 16.07 19.20
N VAL A 15 -29.28 17.40 19.25
CA VAL A 15 -28.41 18.13 18.32
C VAL A 15 -26.94 17.71 18.50
N TYR A 16 -26.47 17.59 19.74
CA TYR A 16 -25.13 17.11 20.03
C TYR A 16 -24.91 15.68 19.52
N ALA A 17 -25.85 14.77 19.78
CA ALA A 17 -25.81 13.40 19.30
C ALA A 17 -25.78 13.33 17.76
N LEU A 18 -26.53 14.20 17.08
CA LEU A 18 -26.55 14.27 15.62
C LEU A 18 -25.23 14.78 15.04
N ILE A 19 -24.65 15.84 15.63
CA ILE A 19 -23.33 16.35 15.24
C ILE A 19 -22.24 15.30 15.48
N TYR A 20 -22.29 14.62 16.63
CA TYR A 20 -21.35 13.56 16.97
C TYR A 20 -21.43 12.38 16.00
N ASN A 21 -22.65 11.90 15.71
CA ASN A 21 -22.88 10.81 14.76
C ASN A 21 -22.44 11.19 13.35
N ASN A 22 -22.74 12.41 12.89
CA ASN A 22 -22.31 12.89 11.58
C ASN A 22 -20.78 12.98 11.47
N ARG A 23 -20.10 13.43 12.54
CA ARG A 23 -18.63 13.43 12.59
C ARG A 23 -18.08 12.00 12.55
N GLN A 24 -18.63 11.10 13.35
CA GLN A 24 -18.22 9.70 13.34
C GLN A 24 -18.45 9.02 11.98
N ALA A 25 -19.57 9.29 11.34
CA ALA A 25 -19.86 8.79 10.00
C ALA A 25 -18.79 9.27 9.00
N GLY A 26 -18.46 10.57 9.01
CA GLY A 26 -17.41 11.12 8.16
C GLY A 26 -16.03 10.50 8.40
N PHE A 27 -15.67 10.19 9.65
CA PHE A 27 -14.42 9.48 9.95
C PHE A 27 -14.43 8.03 9.43
N ARG A 28 -15.55 7.32 9.58
CA ARG A 28 -15.70 5.95 9.10
C ARG A 28 -15.62 5.88 7.57
N ASP A 29 -16.23 6.82 6.88
CA ASP A 29 -16.22 6.84 5.42
C ASP A 29 -14.83 7.16 4.88
N ARG A 30 -14.13 8.15 5.45
CA ARG A 30 -12.72 8.43 5.11
C ARG A 30 -11.82 7.23 5.36
N ARG A 31 -12.01 6.51 6.48
CA ARG A 31 -11.26 5.29 6.79
C ARG A 31 -11.50 4.20 5.74
N LYS A 32 -12.75 3.99 5.31
CA LYS A 32 -13.09 3.02 4.26
C LYS A 32 -12.50 3.39 2.90
N GLU A 33 -12.59 4.66 2.51
CA GLU A 33 -12.01 5.16 1.26
C GLU A 33 -10.49 4.92 1.25
N LEU A 34 -9.80 5.32 2.32
CA LEU A 34 -8.37 5.11 2.45
C LEU A 34 -8.00 3.62 2.44
N ARG A 35 -8.78 2.78 3.14
CA ARG A 35 -8.59 1.33 3.11
C ARG A 35 -8.66 0.77 1.71
N SER A 36 -9.67 1.19 0.92
CA SER A 36 -9.80 0.74 -0.47
C SER A 36 -8.60 1.14 -1.33
N VAL A 37 -8.01 2.32 -1.09
CA VAL A 37 -6.78 2.73 -1.79
C VAL A 37 -5.59 1.87 -1.38
N ILE A 38 -5.45 1.57 -0.07
CA ILE A 38 -4.39 0.70 0.45
C ILE A 38 -4.51 -0.71 -0.11
N ASP A 39 -5.71 -1.29 -0.15
CA ASP A 39 -5.95 -2.62 -0.73
C ASP A 39 -5.53 -2.64 -2.22
N GLY A 40 -5.78 -1.55 -2.95
CA GLY A 40 -5.32 -1.39 -4.33
C GLY A 40 -3.79 -1.31 -4.48
N ILE A 41 -3.11 -0.66 -3.53
CA ILE A 41 -1.65 -0.61 -3.48
C ILE A 41 -1.06 -1.99 -3.18
N VAL A 42 -1.59 -2.70 -2.17
CA VAL A 42 -1.16 -4.06 -1.81
C VAL A 42 -1.30 -4.99 -3.01
N LYS A 43 -2.45 -4.94 -3.69
CA LYS A 43 -2.66 -5.71 -4.92
C LYS A 43 -1.64 -5.35 -6.02
N SER A 44 -1.34 -4.06 -6.19
CA SER A 44 -0.33 -3.62 -7.17
C SER A 44 1.06 -4.16 -6.84
N ILE A 45 1.44 -4.22 -5.56
CA ILE A 45 2.72 -4.81 -5.12
C ILE A 45 2.78 -6.30 -5.47
N GLN A 46 1.73 -7.05 -5.15
CA GLN A 46 1.62 -8.49 -5.46
C GLN A 46 1.67 -8.76 -6.97
N GLU A 47 1.05 -7.91 -7.79
CA GLU A 47 1.10 -8.02 -9.25
C GLU A 47 2.52 -7.75 -9.78
N ILE A 48 3.21 -6.73 -9.25
CA ILE A 48 4.60 -6.43 -9.61
C ILE A 48 5.52 -7.59 -9.22
N GLU A 49 5.36 -8.12 -8.00
CA GLU A 49 6.10 -9.29 -7.51
C GLU A 49 5.90 -10.48 -8.44
N SER A 50 4.65 -10.85 -8.74
CA SER A 50 4.32 -11.96 -9.63
C SER A 50 4.94 -11.80 -11.03
N ASN A 51 4.91 -10.59 -11.58
CA ASN A 51 5.50 -10.29 -12.88
C ASN A 51 7.03 -10.31 -12.84
N GLY A 52 7.63 -9.80 -11.76
CA GLY A 52 9.06 -9.90 -11.50
C GLY A 52 9.51 -11.36 -11.46
N LEU A 53 8.84 -12.19 -10.67
CA LEU A 53 9.13 -13.63 -10.60
C LEU A 53 9.07 -14.28 -11.98
N LYS A 54 8.00 -14.06 -12.74
CA LYS A 54 7.86 -14.61 -14.11
C LYS A 54 8.99 -14.16 -15.03
N PHE A 55 9.41 -12.89 -14.93
CA PHE A 55 10.51 -12.36 -15.71
C PHE A 55 11.85 -13.02 -15.36
N HIS A 56 12.20 -13.12 -14.07
CA HIS A 56 13.46 -13.72 -13.64
C HIS A 56 13.54 -15.22 -13.94
N THR A 57 12.40 -15.92 -13.97
CA THR A 57 12.32 -17.35 -14.32
C THR A 57 12.08 -17.60 -15.81
N ALA A 58 12.01 -16.56 -16.63
CA ALA A 58 11.80 -16.71 -18.07
C ALA A 58 13.02 -17.32 -18.75
N ALA A 59 12.80 -18.03 -19.86
CA ALA A 59 13.86 -18.66 -20.65
C ALA A 59 14.79 -17.65 -21.35
N SER A 60 14.35 -16.40 -21.51
CA SER A 60 15.08 -15.34 -22.21
C SER A 60 14.68 -13.97 -21.68
N TYR A 61 15.60 -13.01 -21.81
CA TYR A 61 15.32 -11.61 -21.51
C TYR A 61 14.23 -11.04 -22.44
N ASP A 62 13.21 -10.42 -21.87
CA ASP A 62 12.17 -9.67 -22.59
C ASP A 62 12.16 -8.21 -22.12
N ALA A 63 12.62 -7.31 -22.98
CA ALA A 63 12.70 -5.88 -22.70
C ALA A 63 11.34 -5.26 -22.40
N ALA A 64 10.28 -5.69 -23.10
CA ALA A 64 8.95 -5.13 -22.93
C ALA A 64 8.37 -5.49 -21.56
N VAL A 65 8.65 -6.70 -21.08
CA VAL A 65 8.25 -7.14 -19.74
C VAL A 65 9.03 -6.39 -18.67
N ALA A 66 10.36 -6.27 -18.79
CA ALA A 66 11.19 -5.52 -17.86
C ALA A 66 10.71 -4.06 -17.71
N ASP A 67 10.49 -3.39 -18.84
CA ASP A 67 9.92 -2.04 -18.90
C ASP A 67 8.52 -1.96 -18.26
N GLY A 68 7.70 -2.98 -18.49
CA GLY A 68 6.36 -3.09 -17.91
C GLY A 68 6.41 -3.11 -16.40
N ILE A 69 7.31 -3.92 -15.83
CA ILE A 69 7.55 -4.02 -14.38
C ILE A 69 7.98 -2.65 -13.83
N LEU A 70 8.95 -1.98 -14.45
CA LEU A 70 9.43 -0.66 -14.01
C LEU A 70 8.34 0.41 -14.05
N ARG A 71 7.51 0.42 -15.09
CA ARG A 71 6.37 1.35 -15.21
C ARG A 71 5.33 1.09 -14.12
N SER A 72 4.99 -0.17 -13.88
CA SER A 72 4.06 -0.55 -12.81
C SER A 72 4.60 -0.19 -11.43
N PHE A 73 5.88 -0.47 -11.17
CA PHE A 73 6.57 -0.08 -9.95
C PHE A 73 6.54 1.45 -9.74
N THR A 74 6.84 2.23 -10.78
CA THR A 74 6.83 3.70 -10.70
C THR A 74 5.44 4.23 -10.35
N ARG A 75 4.38 3.67 -10.96
CA ARG A 75 2.99 4.05 -10.64
C ARG A 75 2.60 3.67 -9.22
N MET A 76 2.98 2.48 -8.76
CA MET A 76 2.73 2.02 -7.40
C MET A 76 3.43 2.92 -6.39
N SER A 77 4.74 3.18 -6.57
CA SER A 77 5.53 4.05 -5.72
C SER A 77 4.96 5.48 -5.64
N ALA A 78 4.57 6.06 -6.78
CA ALA A 78 3.91 7.36 -6.82
C ALA A 78 2.54 7.36 -6.13
N SER A 79 1.79 6.26 -6.17
CA SER A 79 0.53 6.13 -5.44
C SER A 79 0.75 6.08 -3.93
N VAL A 80 1.76 5.34 -3.46
CA VAL A 80 2.13 5.31 -2.04
C VAL A 80 2.57 6.70 -1.57
N GLN A 81 3.46 7.38 -2.29
CA GLN A 81 4.00 8.68 -1.90
C GLN A 81 2.97 9.83 -1.93
N ARG A 82 1.89 9.67 -2.69
CA ARG A 82 0.77 10.63 -2.71
C ARG A 82 -0.12 10.54 -1.47
N LEU A 83 -0.06 9.44 -0.73
CA LEU A 83 -0.81 9.28 0.51
C LEU A 83 -0.07 9.98 1.65
N GLU A 84 -0.74 10.93 2.29
CA GLU A 84 -0.15 11.74 3.36
C GLU A 84 0.38 10.89 4.55
N LEU A 85 -0.19 9.70 4.78
CA LEU A 85 0.31 8.80 5.82
C LEU A 85 1.71 8.20 5.54
N TYR A 86 2.13 8.15 4.27
CA TYR A 86 3.39 7.53 3.83
C TYR A 86 4.41 8.54 3.28
N LYS A 87 3.96 9.73 2.85
CA LYS A 87 4.76 10.76 2.16
C LYS A 87 6.11 11.09 2.81
N ALA A 88 6.19 11.03 4.14
CA ALA A 88 7.43 11.27 4.90
C ALA A 88 7.73 10.14 5.89
N TYR A 89 7.13 8.96 5.69
CA TYR A 89 7.34 7.81 6.57
C TYR A 89 8.50 6.96 6.03
N THR A 90 9.70 7.26 6.52
CA THR A 90 10.98 6.66 6.08
C THR A 90 10.95 5.14 5.95
N PRO A 91 10.39 4.35 6.91
CA PRO A 91 10.39 2.89 6.77
C PRO A 91 9.72 2.38 5.50
N VAL A 92 8.60 2.98 5.09
CA VAL A 92 7.92 2.59 3.83
C VAL A 92 8.72 3.04 2.62
N LEU A 93 9.37 4.21 2.66
CA LEU A 93 10.20 4.68 1.56
C LEU A 93 11.44 3.80 1.35
N ASP A 94 12.06 3.35 2.44
CA ASP A 94 13.18 2.42 2.40
C ASP A 94 12.75 1.06 1.87
N ALA A 95 11.60 0.54 2.30
CA ALA A 95 11.03 -0.70 1.79
C ALA A 95 10.68 -0.64 0.29
N ILE A 96 10.17 0.50 -0.20
CA ILE A 96 9.97 0.74 -1.64
C ILE A 96 11.29 0.61 -2.40
N ASN A 97 12.37 1.21 -1.88
CA ASN A 97 13.67 1.14 -2.51
C ASN A 97 14.26 -0.27 -2.47
N ALA A 98 14.12 -0.98 -1.36
CA ALA A 98 14.55 -2.38 -1.23
C ALA A 98 13.81 -3.28 -2.24
N PHE A 99 12.48 -3.14 -2.35
CA PHE A 99 11.70 -3.89 -3.33
C PHE A 99 12.11 -3.56 -4.77
N LYS A 100 12.39 -2.29 -5.07
CA LYS A 100 12.94 -1.90 -6.39
C LYS A 100 14.25 -2.61 -6.67
N GLN A 101 15.18 -2.58 -5.72
CA GLN A 101 16.50 -3.17 -5.87
C GLN A 101 16.41 -4.67 -6.11
N ALA A 102 15.58 -5.38 -5.34
CA ALA A 102 15.34 -6.81 -5.51
C ALA A 102 14.79 -7.16 -6.89
N LEU A 103 13.85 -6.35 -7.41
CA LEU A 103 13.34 -6.50 -8.78
C LEU A 103 14.43 -6.23 -9.82
N THR A 104 15.18 -5.13 -9.68
CA THR A 104 16.11 -4.64 -10.71
C THR A 104 17.54 -5.11 -10.51
N LEU A 105 17.79 -6.22 -9.80
CA LEU A 105 19.12 -6.80 -9.67
C LEU A 105 19.78 -7.02 -11.05
N ASN A 106 21.01 -7.53 -11.08
CA ASN A 106 21.83 -7.71 -12.30
C ASN A 106 21.14 -8.42 -13.48
N ASN A 107 19.97 -9.03 -13.29
CA ASN A 107 19.14 -9.61 -14.35
C ASN A 107 18.35 -8.60 -15.21
N PHE A 108 18.28 -7.32 -14.86
CA PHE A 108 17.60 -6.32 -15.71
C PHE A 108 18.47 -5.78 -16.85
N ASP A 109 19.76 -6.13 -16.89
CA ASP A 109 20.63 -5.88 -18.02
C ASP A 109 20.62 -7.11 -18.97
N PRO A 110 20.31 -6.94 -20.26
CA PRO A 110 20.28 -8.04 -21.23
C PRO A 110 21.59 -8.82 -21.32
N SER A 111 22.73 -8.17 -21.08
CA SER A 111 24.06 -8.78 -21.18
C SER A 111 24.40 -9.69 -20.00
N SER A 112 23.72 -9.53 -18.87
CA SER A 112 23.90 -10.32 -17.66
C SER A 112 22.66 -11.11 -17.24
N PHE A 113 21.60 -11.11 -18.06
CA PHE A 113 20.40 -11.89 -17.78
C PHE A 113 20.71 -13.39 -17.74
N ALA A 114 20.40 -14.00 -16.61
CA ALA A 114 20.40 -15.45 -16.45
C ALA A 114 19.06 -15.91 -15.89
N THR A 115 18.47 -16.94 -16.50
CA THR A 115 17.26 -17.57 -15.97
C THR A 115 17.50 -18.08 -14.56
N GLN A 116 16.64 -17.67 -13.64
CA GLN A 116 16.71 -18.04 -12.24
C GLN A 116 15.82 -19.25 -11.95
N LEU A 117 16.26 -20.10 -11.04
CA LEU A 117 15.40 -21.14 -10.47
C LEU A 117 14.45 -20.51 -9.45
N HIS A 118 13.22 -21.02 -9.32
CA HIS A 118 12.28 -20.56 -8.29
C HIS A 118 12.84 -20.61 -6.86
N SER A 119 13.78 -21.53 -6.59
CA SER A 119 14.44 -21.69 -5.29
C SER A 119 15.71 -20.85 -5.12
N SER A 120 16.13 -20.10 -6.13
CA SER A 120 17.29 -19.22 -6.06
C SER A 120 17.02 -17.99 -5.21
N ASP A 121 18.07 -17.23 -4.91
CA ASP A 121 17.98 -16.12 -3.96
C ASP A 121 17.19 -14.93 -4.51
N ILE A 122 17.26 -14.67 -5.83
CA ILE A 122 16.56 -13.53 -6.46
C ILE A 122 15.02 -13.62 -6.26
N PRO A 123 14.33 -14.71 -6.63
CA PRO A 123 12.90 -14.89 -6.31
C PRO A 123 12.56 -14.75 -4.83
N LYS A 124 13.39 -15.28 -3.93
CA LYS A 124 13.16 -15.20 -2.48
C LYS A 124 13.27 -13.77 -1.98
N GLU A 125 14.25 -13.02 -2.47
CA GLU A 125 14.46 -11.62 -2.10
C GLU A 125 13.33 -10.72 -2.62
N ILE A 126 12.85 -10.97 -3.84
CA ILE A 126 11.67 -10.29 -4.40
C ILE A 126 10.45 -10.54 -3.50
N PHE A 127 10.20 -11.80 -3.13
CA PHE A 127 9.09 -12.15 -2.23
C PHE A 127 9.22 -11.47 -0.86
N ALA A 128 10.40 -11.57 -0.24
CA ALA A 128 10.65 -11.01 1.09
C ALA A 128 10.46 -9.49 1.11
N THR A 129 11.08 -8.77 0.17
CA THR A 129 10.98 -7.30 0.10
C THR A 129 9.58 -6.81 -0.28
N ALA A 130 8.82 -7.57 -1.09
CA ALA A 130 7.42 -7.29 -1.36
C ALA A 130 6.56 -7.43 -0.09
N GLN A 131 6.76 -8.50 0.66
CA GLN A 131 6.04 -8.77 1.90
C GLN A 131 6.35 -7.72 2.97
N ASP A 132 7.63 -7.38 3.17
CA ASP A 132 8.06 -6.33 4.10
C ASP A 132 7.39 -4.98 3.78
N LEU A 133 7.31 -4.63 2.50
CA LEU A 133 6.64 -3.40 2.06
C LEU A 133 5.14 -3.43 2.38
N ILE A 134 4.45 -4.55 2.12
CA ILE A 134 3.03 -4.72 2.44
C ILE A 134 2.79 -4.59 3.95
N GLU A 135 3.60 -5.28 4.76
CA GLU A 135 3.48 -5.26 6.21
C GLU A 135 3.69 -3.85 6.78
N LEU A 136 4.69 -3.11 6.30
CA LEU A 136 4.94 -1.73 6.75
C LEU A 136 3.82 -0.76 6.36
N ILE A 137 3.22 -0.93 5.17
CA ILE A 137 2.04 -0.17 4.74
C ILE A 137 0.87 -0.46 5.70
N GLU A 138 0.57 -1.73 5.94
CA GLU A 138 -0.55 -2.15 6.79
C GLU A 138 -0.36 -1.76 8.26
N GLN A 139 0.86 -1.91 8.78
CA GLN A 139 1.21 -1.50 10.14
C GLN A 139 0.99 0.01 10.30
N ARG A 140 1.54 0.81 9.39
CA ARG A 140 1.42 2.27 9.47
C ARG A 140 -0.02 2.74 9.33
N TYR A 141 -0.85 2.06 8.52
CA TYR A 141 -2.28 2.33 8.49
C TYR A 141 -2.96 2.02 9.82
N THR A 142 -2.64 0.87 10.43
CA THR A 142 -3.19 0.44 11.72
C THR A 142 -2.80 1.39 12.85
N ASP A 143 -1.57 1.91 12.86
CA ASP A 143 -1.10 2.89 13.85
C ASP A 143 -1.92 4.19 13.83
N ILE A 144 -2.39 4.61 12.65
CA ILE A 144 -3.18 5.83 12.47
C ILE A 144 -4.67 5.56 12.73
N TYR A 145 -5.15 4.38 12.35
CA TYR A 145 -6.55 3.97 12.45
C TYR A 145 -6.68 2.66 13.25
N PRO A 146 -6.46 2.72 14.58
CA PRO A 146 -6.62 1.55 15.44
C PRO A 146 -8.05 1.02 15.36
N LEU A 147 -8.19 -0.29 15.57
CA LEU A 147 -9.46 -1.00 15.59
C LEU A 147 -10.38 -0.49 16.71
#